data_AF-A0A3Q0RDV1-F1
#
_entry.id   AF-A0A3Q0RDV1-F1
#
_cell.length_a   1.000
_cell.length_b   1.000
_cell.length_c   1.000
_cell.angle_alpha   90.00
_cell.angle_beta   90.00
_cell.angle_gamma   90.00
#
_symmetry.space_group_name_H-M   'P 1'
#
loop_
_entity.id
_entity.type
_entity.pdbx_description
1 polymer ?
#
loop_
_entity_poly.entity_id
_entity_poly.type
_entity_poly.pdbx_seq_one_letter_code
_entity_poly.pdbx_strand_id
1 'polypeptide(L)'
;ADKDKKKKESIFDLSKYIDKPIRVKFQGGREASGVLKGFDPLLNLVLDGTIEYMRDPDDQLKLTEDTRQLGLVVCRGTSVVLICPQDGMEAIPNPFIQLKMSSLPHLYHITLLVVVLLPMGKPKLK
;
A
#
# COMPACT_ATOMS: atom_id res chain seq x y z
N ALA A 1 21.79 39.10 -3.00
CA ALA A 1 21.29 38.39 -1.82
C ALA A 1 20.27 37.38 -2.29
N ASP A 2 20.46 36.13 -1.89
CA ASP A 2 19.87 34.92 -2.46
C ASP A 2 18.33 34.92 -2.41
N LYS A 3 17.70 34.43 -3.48
CA LYS A 3 16.25 34.25 -3.53
C LYS A 3 15.91 33.05 -2.66
N ASP A 4 15.18 33.29 -1.57
CA ASP A 4 14.43 32.30 -0.81
C ASP A 4 13.49 31.50 -1.74
N LYS A 5 14.03 30.46 -2.39
CA LYS A 5 13.23 29.44 -3.05
C LYS A 5 12.58 28.65 -1.92
N LYS A 6 11.33 28.98 -1.60
CA LYS A 6 10.44 28.12 -0.80
C LYS A 6 10.62 26.68 -1.29
N LYS A 7 11.20 25.82 -0.45
CA LYS A 7 11.27 24.38 -0.72
C LYS A 7 9.84 23.92 -0.96
N LYS A 8 9.59 23.22 -2.06
CA LYS A 8 8.32 22.53 -2.27
C LYS A 8 8.24 21.45 -1.21
N GLU A 9 7.60 21.77 -0.10
CA GLU A 9 7.34 20.81 0.96
C GLU A 9 6.40 19.74 0.40
N SER A 10 6.79 18.47 0.55
CA SER A 10 5.92 17.35 0.24
C SER A 10 4.70 17.44 1.17
N ILE A 11 3.50 17.34 0.59
CA ILE A 11 2.24 17.31 1.34
C ILE A 11 2.20 16.08 2.27
N PHE A 12 3.03 15.07 1.97
CA PHE A 12 3.13 13.83 2.71
C PHE A 12 4.39 13.80 3.57
N ASP A 13 4.21 13.84 4.90
CA ASP A 13 5.28 13.76 5.88
C ASP A 13 5.55 12.29 6.26
N LEU A 14 6.60 11.73 5.65
CA LEU A 14 7.07 10.37 5.91
C LEU A 14 7.83 10.22 7.23
N SER A 15 8.25 11.33 7.86
CA SER A 15 9.03 11.32 9.10
C SER A 15 8.27 10.62 10.24
N LYS A 16 6.93 10.70 10.22
CA LYS A 16 6.03 10.05 11.19
C LYS A 16 6.02 8.52 11.10
N TYR A 17 6.51 7.99 9.98
CA TYR A 17 6.52 6.56 9.66
C TYR A 17 7.93 5.95 9.71
N ILE A 18 8.96 6.73 10.09
CA ILE A 18 10.30 6.19 10.33
C ILE A 18 10.24 5.13 11.43
N ASP A 19 10.98 4.05 11.20
CA ASP A 19 11.03 2.83 12.02
C ASP A 19 9.68 2.13 12.19
N LYS A 20 8.71 2.42 11.32
CA LYS A 20 7.42 1.72 11.28
C LYS A 20 7.29 0.86 10.02
N PRO A 21 6.57 -0.27 10.09
CA PRO A 21 6.25 -1.05 8.92
C PRO A 21 5.28 -0.27 8.02
N ILE A 22 5.66 -0.15 6.76
CA ILE A 22 4.84 0.43 5.70
C ILE A 22 4.68 -0.56 4.56
N ARG A 23 3.59 -0.41 3.81
CA ARG A 23 3.33 -1.14 2.57
C ARG A 23 3.36 -0.15 1.41
N VAL A 24 4.06 -0.51 0.35
CA VAL A 24 4.31 0.34 -0.82
C VAL A 24 3.85 -0.40 -2.06
N LYS A 25 3.05 0.27 -2.89
CA LYS A 25 2.69 -0.20 -4.22
C LYS A 25 3.45 0.58 -5.28
N PHE A 26 3.98 -0.14 -6.24
CA PHE A 26 4.72 0.42 -7.36
C PHE A 26 3.87 0.42 -8.63
N GLN A 27 4.30 1.22 -9.61
CA GLN A 27 3.80 1.12 -10.98
C GLN A 27 4.14 -0.27 -11.55
N GLY A 28 3.23 -0.84 -12.35
CA GLY A 28 3.26 -2.27 -12.69
C GLY A 28 2.73 -3.17 -11.56
N GLY A 29 2.33 -2.54 -10.45
CA GLY A 29 1.54 -3.07 -9.37
C GLY A 29 2.27 -4.01 -8.39
N ARG A 30 3.58 -4.19 -8.55
CA ARG A 30 4.41 -4.81 -7.50
C ARG A 30 4.09 -4.19 -6.15
N GLU A 31 4.08 -5.01 -5.12
CA GLU A 31 3.75 -4.59 -3.78
C GLU A 31 4.83 -5.12 -2.83
N ALA A 32 5.31 -4.25 -1.95
CA ALA A 32 6.31 -4.61 -0.95
C ALA A 32 5.93 -4.06 0.42
N SER A 33 6.30 -4.76 1.48
CA SER A 33 6.20 -4.30 2.86
C SER A 33 7.59 -4.32 3.50
N GLY A 34 7.85 -3.38 4.40
CA GLY A 34 9.12 -3.29 5.11
C GLY A 34 9.14 -2.14 6.11
N VAL A 35 10.16 -2.10 6.95
CA VAL A 35 10.34 -1.02 7.94
C VAL A 35 11.00 0.18 7.27
N LEU A 36 10.36 1.34 7.31
CA LEU A 36 10.92 2.56 6.72
C LEU A 36 12.12 3.05 7.54
N LYS A 37 13.33 3.00 6.95
CA LYS A 37 14.56 3.48 7.57
C LYS A 37 14.96 4.89 7.14
N GLY A 38 14.51 5.32 5.96
CA GLY A 38 14.82 6.65 5.45
C GLY A 38 14.06 6.95 4.16
N PHE A 39 13.98 8.23 3.84
CA PHE A 39 13.40 8.71 2.58
C PHE A 39 14.07 10.01 2.15
N ASP A 40 13.87 10.38 0.89
CA ASP A 40 14.30 11.66 0.35
C ASP A 40 13.10 12.46 -0.24
N PRO A 41 13.31 13.74 -0.64
CA PRO A 41 12.25 14.55 -1.24
C PRO A 41 11.69 14.02 -2.57
N LEU A 42 12.39 13.08 -3.23
CA LEU A 42 11.92 12.41 -4.45
C LEU A 42 11.12 11.15 -4.15
N LEU A 43 10.86 10.87 -2.86
CA LEU A 43 10.20 9.66 -2.36
C LEU A 43 10.97 8.38 -2.68
N ASN A 44 12.30 8.45 -2.85
CA ASN A 44 13.11 7.25 -2.76
C ASN A 44 13.07 6.76 -1.31
N LEU A 45 12.80 5.48 -1.09
CA LEU A 45 12.60 4.90 0.24
C LEU A 45 13.70 3.90 0.54
N VAL A 46 14.12 3.83 1.79
CA VAL A 46 14.96 2.75 2.30
C VAL A 46 14.10 1.88 3.19
N LEU A 47 13.91 0.61 2.80
CA LEU A 47 13.12 -0.36 3.53
C LEU A 47 14.02 -1.47 4.06
N ASP A 48 13.87 -1.81 5.33
CA ASP A 48 14.55 -2.92 5.97
C ASP A 48 13.58 -4.10 6.23
N GLY A 49 14.11 -5.32 6.19
CA GLY A 49 13.32 -6.55 6.30
C GLY A 49 12.23 -6.66 5.24
N THR A 50 12.53 -6.25 4.00
CA THR A 50 11.52 -6.07 2.95
C THR A 50 11.01 -7.39 2.42
N ILE A 51 9.69 -7.48 2.29
CA ILE A 51 8.95 -8.61 1.72
C ILE A 51 8.22 -8.12 0.47
N GLU A 52 8.51 -8.72 -0.68
CA GLU A 52 7.75 -8.53 -1.92
C GLU A 52 6.60 -9.53 -1.99
N TYR A 53 5.41 -9.05 -2.36
CA TYR A 53 4.24 -9.88 -2.64
C TYR A 53 4.19 -10.18 -4.14
N MET A 54 4.24 -11.45 -4.47
CA MET A 54 4.20 -11.90 -5.85
C MET A 54 2.79 -11.74 -6.43
N ARG A 55 2.73 -11.67 -7.75
CA ARG A 55 1.48 -11.58 -8.50
C ARG A 55 1.28 -12.85 -9.29
N ASP A 56 0.01 -13.16 -9.52
CA ASP A 56 -0.36 -14.26 -10.39
C ASP A 56 0.12 -13.95 -11.83
N PRO A 57 0.88 -14.85 -12.48
CA PRO A 57 1.32 -14.66 -13.85
C PRO A 57 0.15 -14.57 -14.85
N ASP A 58 -0.98 -15.20 -14.54
CA ASP A 58 -2.16 -15.24 -15.40
C ASP A 58 -3.13 -14.08 -15.09
N ASP A 59 -3.11 -13.55 -13.86
CA ASP A 59 -3.91 -12.39 -13.43
C ASP A 59 -3.09 -11.37 -12.63
N GLN A 60 -2.59 -10.34 -13.31
CA GLN A 60 -1.78 -9.28 -12.71
C GLN A 60 -2.53 -8.43 -11.65
N LEU A 61 -3.85 -8.57 -11.51
CA LEU A 61 -4.61 -7.86 -10.48
C LEU A 61 -4.72 -8.69 -9.18
N LYS A 62 -4.37 -9.98 -9.23
CA LYS A 62 -4.44 -10.88 -8.09
C LYS A 62 -3.07 -11.02 -7.43
N LEU A 63 -3.02 -10.70 -6.14
CA LEU A 63 -1.87 -11.04 -5.30
C LEU A 63 -1.92 -12.55 -5.02
N THR A 64 -0.80 -13.23 -5.20
CA THR A 64 -0.64 -14.60 -4.71
C THR A 64 -0.25 -14.56 -3.23
N GLU A 65 -0.38 -15.70 -2.54
CA GLU A 65 0.12 -15.87 -1.17
C GLU A 65 1.66 -15.96 -1.13
N ASP A 66 2.28 -16.10 -2.30
CA ASP A 66 3.73 -16.18 -2.44
C ASP A 66 4.39 -14.84 -2.10
N THR A 67 5.35 -14.92 -1.20
CA THR A 67 6.14 -13.77 -0.76
C THR A 67 7.62 -14.05 -0.94
N ARG A 68 8.39 -12.99 -1.21
CA ARG A 68 9.83 -13.05 -1.38
C ARG A 68 10.53 -12.11 -0.40
N GLN A 69 11.47 -12.65 0.36
CA GLN A 69 12.33 -11.86 1.24
C GLN A 69 13.44 -11.18 0.43
N LEU A 70 13.58 -9.87 0.59
CA LEU A 70 14.60 -9.05 -0.07
C LEU A 70 15.60 -8.42 0.92
N GLY A 71 15.24 -8.32 2.20
CA GLY A 71 16.09 -7.69 3.22
C GLY A 71 16.13 -6.16 3.09
N LEU A 72 17.32 -5.58 3.09
CA LEU A 72 17.50 -4.12 2.96
C LEU A 72 17.45 -3.71 1.49
N VAL A 73 16.48 -2.87 1.13
CA VAL A 73 16.31 -2.39 -0.25
C VAL A 73 16.15 -0.89 -0.33
N VAL A 74 16.49 -0.35 -1.49
CA VAL A 74 16.20 1.03 -1.86
C VAL A 74 15.13 1.03 -2.95
N CYS A 75 13.99 1.63 -2.66
CA CYS A 75 12.86 1.78 -3.56
C CYS A 75 12.97 3.11 -4.32
N ARG A 76 12.79 3.06 -5.65
CA ARG A 76 12.85 4.25 -6.50
C ARG A 76 11.52 5.01 -6.47
N GLY A 77 11.55 6.26 -6.02
CA GLY A 77 10.37 7.11 -5.82
C GLY A 77 9.57 7.40 -7.08
N THR A 78 10.21 7.43 -8.26
CA THR A 78 9.52 7.62 -9.54
C THR A 78 8.50 6.54 -9.86
N SER A 79 8.64 5.35 -9.27
CA SER A 79 7.75 4.21 -9.49
C SER A 79 6.79 4.00 -8.33
N VAL A 80 6.85 4.80 -7.26
CA VAL A 80 5.95 4.67 -6.11
C VAL A 80 4.58 5.25 -6.47
N VAL A 81 3.53 4.45 -6.29
CA VAL A 81 2.14 4.85 -6.55
C VAL A 81 1.40 5.11 -5.24
N LEU A 82 1.65 4.30 -4.21
CA LEU A 82 0.96 4.40 -2.93
C LEU A 82 1.86 3.93 -1.79
N ILE A 83 1.80 4.65 -0.67
CA ILE A 83 2.46 4.32 0.60
C ILE A 83 1.38 4.29 1.68
N CYS A 84 1.27 3.18 2.38
CA CYS A 84 0.33 3.02 3.49
C CYS A 84 1.03 2.50 4.75
N PRO A 85 0.75 3.07 5.93
CA PRO A 85 1.20 2.48 7.19
C PRO A 85 0.52 1.13 7.39
N GLN A 86 1.25 0.13 7.87
CA GLN A 86 0.68 -1.18 8.13
C GLN A 86 -0.22 -1.19 9.39
N ASP A 87 0.01 -0.27 10.33
CA ASP A 87 -0.82 -0.09 11.52
C ASP A 87 -2.23 0.39 11.14
N GLY A 88 -3.25 -0.40 11.48
CA GLY A 88 -4.66 -0.13 11.18
C GLY A 88 -5.13 -0.55 9.78
N MET A 89 -4.29 -1.26 9.01
CA MET A 89 -4.73 -1.91 7.78
C MET A 89 -5.17 -3.35 8.05
N GLU A 90 -6.42 -3.66 7.71
CA GLU A 90 -6.97 -5.01 7.76
C GLU A 90 -7.68 -5.32 6.44
N ALA A 91 -7.53 -6.56 5.97
CA ALA A 91 -8.27 -7.03 4.82
C ALA A 91 -9.73 -7.26 5.22
N ILE A 92 -10.63 -6.43 4.70
CA ILE A 92 -12.06 -6.59 4.88
C ILE A 92 -12.70 -7.32 3.70
N PRO A 93 -13.76 -8.10 3.91
CA PRO A 93 -14.57 -8.59 2.80
C PRO A 93 -15.19 -7.40 2.05
N ASN A 94 -15.41 -7.56 0.75
CA ASN A 94 -15.98 -6.50 -0.07
C ASN A 94 -17.41 -6.14 0.45
N PRO A 95 -17.64 -4.90 0.93
CA PRO A 95 -18.89 -4.50 1.56
C PRO A 95 -20.07 -4.42 0.57
N PHE A 96 -19.81 -4.40 -0.74
CA PHE A 96 -20.84 -4.33 -1.78
C PHE A 96 -21.36 -5.71 -2.20
N ILE A 97 -20.75 -6.81 -1.75
CA ILE A 97 -21.26 -8.16 -2.01
C ILE A 97 -22.63 -8.33 -1.34
N GLN A 98 -22.79 -7.82 -0.11
CA GLN A 98 -24.06 -7.92 0.64
C GLN A 98 -25.17 -7.06 0.03
N LEU A 99 -24.85 -5.87 -0.49
CA LEU A 99 -25.80 -4.95 -1.15
C LEU A 99 -26.35 -5.51 -2.48
N LYS A 100 -25.60 -6.37 -3.18
CA LYS A 100 -26.09 -7.08 -4.38
C LYS A 100 -26.94 -8.30 -4.04
N MET A 101 -26.68 -8.94 -2.90
CA MET A 101 -27.36 -10.18 -2.49
C MET A 101 -28.84 -9.96 -2.15
N SER A 102 -29.24 -8.74 -1.77
CA SER A 102 -30.64 -8.36 -1.59
C SER A 102 -31.38 -8.02 -2.89
N SER A 103 -30.70 -7.95 -4.05
CA SER A 103 -31.31 -7.54 -5.31
C SER A 103 -31.37 -8.59 -6.43
N LEU A 104 -30.61 -9.70 -6.41
CA LEU A 104 -30.84 -10.84 -7.33
C LEU A 104 -30.16 -12.15 -6.83
N PRO A 105 -30.92 -13.20 -6.46
CA PRO A 105 -30.36 -14.44 -5.91
C PRO A 105 -29.88 -15.47 -6.96
N HIS A 106 -29.63 -15.12 -8.23
CA HIS A 106 -29.42 -16.14 -9.30
C HIS A 106 -28.13 -16.02 -10.15
N LEU A 107 -27.14 -15.21 -9.77
CA LEU A 107 -25.93 -15.08 -10.59
C LEU A 107 -24.63 -15.16 -9.77
N TYR A 108 -24.50 -16.22 -9.00
CA TYR A 108 -23.27 -16.59 -8.30
C TYR A 108 -22.36 -17.40 -9.24
N HIS A 109 -21.60 -16.76 -10.13
CA HIS A 109 -20.45 -17.46 -10.71
C HIS A 109 -19.29 -16.60 -11.23
N ILE A 110 -19.38 -15.26 -11.33
CA ILE A 110 -18.38 -14.52 -12.15
C ILE A 110 -17.63 -13.36 -11.47
N THR A 111 -17.94 -12.89 -10.26
CA THR A 111 -17.37 -11.59 -9.83
C THR A 111 -16.68 -11.62 -8.47
N LEU A 112 -15.42 -12.06 -8.46
CA LEU A 112 -14.56 -12.03 -7.26
C LEU A 112 -13.21 -11.36 -7.56
N LEU A 113 -13.18 -10.05 -7.85
CA LEU A 113 -11.93 -9.29 -7.74
C LEU A 113 -12.14 -7.76 -7.68
N VAL A 114 -12.59 -7.24 -6.55
CA VAL A 114 -12.36 -5.81 -6.22
C VAL A 114 -12.09 -5.70 -4.72
N VAL A 115 -10.81 -5.63 -4.36
CA VAL A 115 -10.35 -5.32 -2.99
C VAL A 115 -10.19 -3.80 -2.90
N VAL A 116 -11.06 -3.14 -2.14
CA VAL A 116 -10.94 -1.72 -1.81
C VAL A 116 -10.23 -1.62 -0.47
N LEU A 117 -9.00 -1.09 -0.45
CA LEU A 117 -8.31 -0.73 0.79
C LEU A 117 -8.84 0.62 1.29
N LEU A 118 -9.49 0.64 2.46
CA LEU A 118 -9.81 1.85 3.22
C LEU A 118 -9.00 1.86 4.53
N PRO A 119 -8.42 3.00 4.93
CA PRO A 119 -7.80 3.14 6.25
C PRO A 119 -8.91 3.37 7.30
N MET A 120 -9.10 2.42 8.21
CA MET A 120 -10.02 2.58 9.34
C MET A 120 -9.33 3.36 10.46
N GLY A 121 -9.90 4.53 10.80
CA GLY A 121 -9.48 5.33 11.94
C GLY A 121 -9.77 4.63 13.27
N LYS A 122 -8.77 4.58 14.16
CA LYS A 122 -8.88 3.94 15.48
C LYS A 122 -10.10 4.50 16.28
N PRO A 123 -10.96 3.67 16.86
CA PRO A 123 -12.02 4.14 17.74
C PRO A 123 -11.41 4.70 19.03
N LYS A 124 -11.69 5.98 19.33
CA LYS A 124 -11.37 6.57 20.64
C LYS A 124 -12.30 5.94 21.67
N LEU A 125 -11.76 5.12 22.59
CA LEU A 125 -12.45 4.77 23.83
C LEU A 125 -12.66 6.05 24.64
N LYS A 126 -13.91 6.29 25.04
CA LYS A 126 -14.29 7.19 26.14
C LYS A 126 -14.57 6.33 27.37
#